data_AF-A0A2R5L126-F1
#
_entry.id   AF-A0A2R5L126-F1
#
_cell.length_a   1.000
_cell.length_b   1.000
_cell.length_c   1.000
_cell.angle_alpha   90.00
_cell.angle_beta   90.00
_cell.angle_gamma   90.00
#
_symmetry.space_group_name_H-M   'P 1'
#
loop_
_entity.id
_entity.type
_entity.pdbx_description
1 polymer ?
#
loop_
_entity_poly.entity_id
_entity_poly.type
_entity_poly.pdbx_seq_one_letter_code
_entity_poly.pdbx_strand_id
1 'polypeptide(L)'
;LPLVGFLAVALADLPIHCLYEEVRGTWTFSETERSGDHTLSCDTLGEIVHTETLTLDFPNTVIDEAGNEGTWTLMYDEGFEVRINERSYFAYFKFSNGMDSSVSYCDQTMNGWSHDMNNENWACFNGEKASAVAPRRTPIKMSTLSQGFYKNDHKLIEKINNSQKSWWAKAYPQHESYTVEEMFKRAGGASVSRNSFTRPAPMTEEQKA
;
A
#
# COMPACT_ATOMS: atom_id res chain seq x y z
N LEU A 1 -5.24 -29.64 31.61
CA LEU A 1 -5.85 -29.02 30.41
C LEU A 1 -4.72 -28.33 29.64
N PRO A 2 -4.40 -28.71 28.40
CA PRO A 2 -3.37 -28.01 27.65
C PRO A 2 -3.96 -26.69 27.11
N LEU A 3 -3.22 -25.60 27.31
CA LEU A 3 -3.50 -24.31 26.67
C LEU A 3 -3.29 -24.48 25.16
N VAL A 4 -4.37 -24.43 24.38
CA VAL A 4 -4.29 -24.29 22.92
C VAL A 4 -4.04 -22.80 22.65
N GLY A 5 -2.79 -22.44 22.38
CA GLY A 5 -2.43 -21.10 21.93
C GLY A 5 -2.90 -20.93 20.49
N PHE A 6 -3.88 -20.05 20.27
CA PHE A 6 -4.23 -19.59 18.93
C PHE A 6 -3.06 -18.76 18.38
N LEU A 7 -2.33 -19.31 17.42
CA LEU A 7 -1.43 -18.55 16.55
C LEU A 7 -2.29 -17.60 15.72
N ALA A 8 -2.37 -16.34 16.13
CA ALA A 8 -2.89 -15.28 15.29
C ALA A 8 -1.97 -15.15 14.07
N VAL A 9 -2.46 -15.55 12.90
CA VAL A 9 -1.76 -15.35 11.63
C VAL A 9 -1.86 -13.86 11.33
N ALA A 10 -0.73 -13.14 11.43
CA ALA A 10 -0.67 -11.76 10.98
C ALA A 10 -0.93 -11.75 9.47
N LEU A 11 -1.99 -11.07 9.04
CA LEU A 11 -2.21 -10.74 7.64
C LEU A 11 -1.13 -9.72 7.26
N ALA A 12 -0.28 -10.10 6.31
CA ALA A 12 0.75 -9.22 5.73
C ALA A 12 0.10 -8.12 4.88
N ASP A 13 0.94 -7.25 4.30
CA ASP A 13 0.60 -6.21 3.32
C ASP A 13 -0.43 -6.70 2.28
N LEU A 14 -1.27 -5.76 1.83
CA LEU A 14 -2.27 -6.07 0.83
C LEU A 14 -1.56 -6.37 -0.50
N PRO A 15 -2.08 -7.31 -1.31
CA PRO A 15 -1.43 -7.72 -2.57
C PRO A 15 -1.71 -6.73 -3.71
N ILE A 16 -1.57 -5.44 -3.41
CA ILE A 16 -1.76 -4.28 -4.27
C ILE A 16 -0.38 -3.84 -4.76
N HIS A 17 -0.30 -3.37 -6.00
CA HIS A 17 0.87 -2.70 -6.50
C HIS A 17 0.43 -1.63 -7.49
N CYS A 18 0.33 -0.37 -7.05
CA CYS A 18 -0.01 0.78 -7.89
C CYS A 18 1.11 1.83 -7.88
N LEU A 19 1.48 2.34 -9.06
CA LEU A 19 2.54 3.35 -9.19
C LEU A 19 1.97 4.75 -9.14
N TYR A 20 2.80 5.69 -8.69
CA TYR A 20 2.47 7.13 -8.67
C TYR A 20 1.87 7.66 -9.97
N GLU A 21 2.51 7.38 -11.11
CA GLU A 21 2.04 7.85 -12.43
C GLU A 21 0.68 7.25 -12.83
N GLU A 22 0.33 6.08 -12.32
CA GLU A 22 -0.97 5.45 -12.56
C GLU A 22 -2.06 6.07 -11.69
N VAL A 23 -1.69 6.61 -10.53
CA VAL A 23 -2.63 7.21 -9.58
C VAL A 23 -2.86 8.68 -9.89
N ARG A 24 -1.83 9.43 -10.29
CA ARG A 24 -1.94 10.84 -10.68
C ARG A 24 -3.02 11.05 -11.76
N GLY A 25 -3.88 12.04 -11.59
CA GLY A 25 -4.94 12.39 -12.53
C GLY A 25 -6.23 12.82 -11.84
N THR A 26 -7.31 12.90 -12.61
CA THR A 26 -8.62 13.32 -12.09
C THR A 26 -9.41 12.12 -11.56
N TRP A 27 -9.92 12.26 -10.34
CA TRP A 27 -10.72 11.29 -9.61
C TRP A 27 -12.07 11.88 -9.24
N THR A 28 -13.09 11.04 -9.19
CA THR A 28 -14.39 11.35 -8.62
C THR A 28 -14.54 10.57 -7.33
N PHE A 29 -14.70 11.28 -6.21
CA PHE A 29 -14.97 10.70 -4.91
C PHE A 29 -16.47 10.73 -4.64
N SER A 30 -17.06 9.56 -4.38
CA SER A 30 -18.47 9.43 -3.98
C SER A 30 -18.52 9.10 -2.50
N GLU A 31 -19.20 9.93 -1.72
CA GLU A 31 -19.12 9.95 -0.27
C GLU A 31 -20.53 9.94 0.35
N THR A 32 -20.66 9.24 1.48
CA THR A 32 -21.89 9.19 2.26
C THR A 32 -22.10 10.45 3.10
N GLU A 33 -23.20 10.49 3.84
CA GLU A 33 -23.46 11.53 4.84
C GLU A 33 -22.31 11.64 5.86
N ARG A 34 -21.90 12.88 6.17
CA ARG A 34 -20.79 13.22 7.07
C ARG A 34 -21.23 13.27 8.54
N SER A 35 -21.90 12.21 8.99
CA SER A 35 -22.52 12.15 10.33
C SER A 35 -22.03 10.98 11.20
N GLY A 36 -21.12 10.15 10.67
CA GLY A 36 -20.51 9.05 11.42
C GLY A 36 -19.43 9.53 12.38
N ASP A 37 -18.90 8.59 13.17
CA ASP A 37 -17.76 8.81 14.05
C ASP A 37 -16.59 7.86 13.69
N HIS A 38 -15.49 7.95 14.44
CA HIS A 38 -14.30 7.12 14.25
C HIS A 38 -14.50 5.58 14.35
N THR A 39 -15.69 5.11 14.75
CA THR A 39 -16.04 3.69 14.80
C THR A 39 -16.84 3.23 13.58
N LEU A 40 -17.09 4.12 12.61
CA LEU A 40 -17.82 3.85 11.38
C LEU A 40 -17.18 2.70 10.57
N SER A 41 -17.95 1.65 10.30
CA SER A 41 -17.55 0.60 9.35
C SER A 41 -17.94 0.98 7.92
N CYS A 42 -16.99 0.84 7.00
CA CYS A 42 -17.17 1.07 5.56
C CYS A 42 -17.11 -0.22 4.74
N ASP A 43 -17.42 -1.37 5.35
CA ASP A 43 -17.53 -2.65 4.65
C ASP A 43 -18.53 -2.59 3.49
N THR A 44 -19.60 -1.81 3.66
CA THR A 44 -20.53 -1.40 2.61
C THR A 44 -20.48 0.11 2.46
N LEU A 45 -20.63 0.60 1.23
CA LEU A 45 -20.46 2.03 0.97
C LEU A 45 -21.63 2.86 1.51
N GLY A 46 -22.88 2.41 1.35
CA GLY A 46 -24.07 3.17 1.75
C GLY A 46 -24.64 4.06 0.64
N GLU A 47 -25.52 4.99 1.01
CA GLU A 47 -26.11 5.97 0.08
C GLU A 47 -25.15 7.13 -0.17
N ILE A 48 -24.92 7.46 -1.44
CA ILE A 48 -24.05 8.56 -1.85
C ILE A 48 -24.82 9.87 -1.78
N VAL A 49 -24.31 10.80 -0.98
CA VAL A 49 -24.92 12.12 -0.77
C VAL A 49 -24.00 13.23 -1.30
N HIS A 50 -22.70 12.97 -1.34
CA HIS A 50 -21.69 13.92 -1.79
C HIS A 50 -20.85 13.32 -2.92
N THR A 51 -20.50 14.16 -3.88
CA THR A 51 -19.63 13.79 -4.98
C THR A 51 -18.70 14.95 -5.27
N GLU A 52 -17.40 14.67 -5.29
CA GLU A 52 -16.36 15.69 -5.50
C GLU A 52 -15.37 15.21 -6.57
N THR A 53 -15.05 16.08 -7.53
CA THR A 53 -14.01 15.82 -8.53
C THR A 53 -12.71 16.47 -8.07
N LEU A 54 -11.65 15.68 -7.96
CA LEU A 54 -10.33 16.10 -7.52
C LEU A 54 -9.28 15.78 -8.57
N THR A 55 -8.37 16.71 -8.84
CA THR A 55 -7.22 16.48 -9.72
C THR A 55 -5.95 16.37 -8.88
N LEU A 56 -5.39 15.17 -8.82
CA LEU A 56 -4.16 14.84 -8.11
C LEU A 56 -2.99 15.03 -9.07
N ASP A 57 -2.06 15.92 -8.73
CA ASP A 57 -0.91 16.28 -9.55
C ASP A 57 0.43 16.25 -8.79
N PHE A 58 1.53 16.26 -9.53
CA PHE A 58 2.87 16.31 -8.99
C PHE A 58 3.17 17.65 -8.31
N PRO A 59 3.95 17.67 -7.20
CA PRO A 59 4.49 16.50 -6.48
C PRO A 59 3.50 15.82 -5.54
N ASN A 60 2.61 16.61 -4.96
CA ASN A 60 1.67 16.17 -3.94
C ASN A 60 0.47 17.13 -3.89
N THR A 61 0.15 17.81 -4.99
CA THR A 61 -0.89 18.85 -5.04
C THR A 61 -2.22 18.22 -5.45
N VAL A 62 -3.31 18.56 -4.77
CA VAL A 62 -4.67 18.22 -5.21
C VAL A 62 -5.47 19.51 -5.38
N ILE A 63 -6.28 19.59 -6.44
CA ILE A 63 -7.14 20.74 -6.72
C ILE A 63 -8.57 20.25 -6.99
N ASP A 64 -9.56 20.91 -6.41
CA ASP A 64 -10.98 20.66 -6.68
C ASP A 64 -11.55 21.56 -7.80
N GLU A 65 -12.82 21.37 -8.16
CA GLU A 65 -13.48 22.18 -9.21
C GLU A 65 -13.64 23.66 -8.84
N ALA A 66 -13.62 23.99 -7.55
CA ALA A 66 -13.70 25.37 -7.06
C ALA A 66 -12.34 26.07 -7.04
N GLY A 67 -11.25 25.34 -7.30
CA GLY A 67 -9.89 25.84 -7.26
C GLY A 67 -9.29 25.87 -5.86
N ASN A 68 -9.88 25.17 -4.89
CA ASN A 68 -9.22 24.96 -3.60
C ASN A 68 -8.05 24.01 -3.80
N GLU A 69 -6.94 24.30 -3.10
CA GLU A 69 -5.74 23.48 -3.15
C GLU A 69 -5.57 22.70 -1.84
N GLY A 70 -5.04 21.48 -1.96
CA GLY A 70 -4.70 20.61 -0.86
C GLY A 70 -3.48 19.75 -1.17
N THR A 71 -3.27 18.71 -0.37
CA THR A 71 -2.16 17.78 -0.54
C THR A 71 -2.60 16.34 -0.68
N TRP A 72 -1.89 15.52 -1.44
CA TRP A 72 -2.08 14.07 -1.49
C TRP A 72 -0.77 13.32 -1.39
N THR A 73 -0.81 12.08 -0.90
CA THR A 73 0.34 11.18 -0.89
C THR A 73 -0.10 9.76 -1.16
N LEU A 74 0.76 8.99 -1.83
CA LEU A 74 0.62 7.54 -1.81
C LEU A 74 0.96 7.00 -0.43
N MET A 75 0.24 5.94 -0.05
CA MET A 75 0.64 5.02 1.00
C MET A 75 1.32 3.84 0.34
N TYR A 76 2.64 4.00 0.14
CA TYR A 76 3.49 3.12 -0.65
C TYR A 76 2.89 2.83 -2.04
N ASP A 77 2.36 1.64 -2.27
CA ASP A 77 1.67 1.23 -3.49
C ASP A 77 0.26 0.70 -3.24
N GLU A 78 -0.23 0.80 -2.00
CA GLU A 78 -1.45 0.15 -1.51
C GLU A 78 -2.67 1.07 -1.54
N GLY A 79 -2.47 2.38 -1.40
CA GLY A 79 -3.55 3.36 -1.33
C GLY A 79 -3.03 4.79 -1.40
N PHE A 80 -3.90 5.74 -1.08
CA PHE A 80 -3.52 7.14 -0.94
C PHE A 80 -4.23 7.80 0.24
N GLU A 81 -3.65 8.89 0.71
CA GLU A 81 -4.33 9.90 1.53
C GLU A 81 -4.44 11.20 0.72
N VAL A 82 -5.63 11.80 0.69
CA VAL A 82 -5.89 13.12 0.09
C VAL A 82 -6.43 14.04 1.18
N ARG A 83 -5.86 15.23 1.32
CA ARG A 83 -6.29 16.27 2.27
C ARG A 83 -6.60 17.54 1.52
N ILE A 84 -7.85 17.93 1.51
CA ILE A 84 -8.34 19.13 0.81
C ILE A 84 -9.60 19.64 1.52
N ASN A 85 -9.78 20.96 1.52
CA ASN A 85 -10.98 21.61 2.06
C ASN A 85 -11.37 21.11 3.47
N GLU A 86 -10.38 21.05 4.38
CA GLU A 86 -10.55 20.61 5.77
C GLU A 86 -11.08 19.17 5.96
N ARG A 87 -10.95 18.32 4.92
CA ARG A 87 -11.18 16.87 5.01
C ARG A 87 -9.94 16.07 4.66
N SER A 88 -9.85 14.89 5.27
CA SER A 88 -8.93 13.83 4.90
C SER A 88 -9.71 12.65 4.32
N TYR A 89 -9.16 12.04 3.27
CA TYR A 89 -9.69 10.88 2.56
C TYR A 89 -8.61 9.83 2.50
N PHE A 90 -8.89 8.62 2.99
CA PHE A 90 -7.97 7.49 2.90
C PHE A 90 -8.67 6.25 2.36
N ALA A 91 -8.12 5.67 1.30
CA ALA A 91 -8.58 4.40 0.75
C ALA A 91 -7.42 3.58 0.20
N TYR A 92 -7.55 2.26 0.31
CA TYR A 92 -6.75 1.31 -0.46
C TYR A 92 -7.22 1.26 -1.92
N PHE A 93 -6.32 0.99 -2.85
CA PHE A 93 -6.71 0.68 -4.22
C PHE A 93 -7.47 -0.64 -4.29
N LYS A 94 -8.38 -0.74 -5.24
CA LYS A 94 -9.16 -1.96 -5.44
C LYS A 94 -8.25 -3.08 -5.92
N PHE A 95 -8.46 -4.28 -5.38
CA PHE A 95 -7.74 -5.47 -5.80
C PHE A 95 -8.61 -6.71 -5.75
N SER A 96 -8.18 -7.75 -6.45
CA SER A 96 -8.77 -9.08 -6.37
C SER A 96 -7.69 -10.14 -6.27
N ASN A 97 -7.88 -11.08 -5.35
CA ASN A 97 -6.99 -12.21 -5.17
C ASN A 97 -7.48 -13.42 -5.98
N GLY A 98 -6.61 -13.95 -6.83
CA GLY A 98 -6.77 -15.27 -7.45
C GLY A 98 -5.82 -16.28 -6.82
N MET A 99 -5.99 -17.55 -7.19
CA MET A 99 -5.14 -18.65 -6.72
C MET A 99 -3.67 -18.48 -7.13
N ASP A 100 -3.42 -17.96 -8.34
CA ASP A 100 -2.08 -17.86 -8.95
C ASP A 100 -1.59 -16.43 -9.14
N SER A 101 -2.43 -15.42 -8.92
CA SER A 101 -2.09 -14.01 -9.15
C SER A 101 -2.98 -13.08 -8.35
N SER A 102 -2.44 -11.96 -7.88
CA SER A 102 -3.24 -10.80 -7.48
C SER A 102 -3.41 -9.84 -8.65
N VAL A 103 -4.54 -9.14 -8.67
CA VAL A 103 -4.84 -8.11 -9.67
C VAL A 103 -5.14 -6.80 -8.97
N SER A 104 -4.40 -5.75 -9.31
CA SER A 104 -4.59 -4.39 -8.80
C SER A 104 -5.31 -3.52 -9.83
N TYR A 105 -6.34 -2.80 -9.40
CA TYR A 105 -7.11 -1.85 -10.20
C TYR A 105 -6.77 -0.44 -9.73
N CYS A 106 -5.73 0.16 -10.32
CA CYS A 106 -5.15 1.43 -9.85
C CYS A 106 -5.95 2.68 -10.28
N ASP A 107 -7.07 2.48 -10.97
CA ASP A 107 -8.06 3.51 -11.31
C ASP A 107 -9.30 3.47 -10.40
N GLN A 108 -9.32 2.60 -9.39
CA GLN A 108 -10.44 2.40 -8.48
C GLN A 108 -9.94 2.22 -7.06
N THR A 109 -10.73 2.66 -6.07
CA THR A 109 -10.47 2.36 -4.66
C THR A 109 -11.40 1.28 -4.14
N MET A 110 -11.00 0.66 -3.04
CA MET A 110 -11.94 0.05 -2.09
C MET A 110 -12.76 1.15 -1.41
N ASN A 111 -13.78 0.77 -0.65
CA ASN A 111 -14.41 1.70 0.27
C ASN A 111 -13.35 2.16 1.28
N GLY A 112 -13.22 3.46 1.42
CA GLY A 112 -12.32 4.11 2.36
C GLY A 112 -13.08 4.97 3.36
N TRP A 113 -12.31 5.69 4.15
CA TRP A 113 -12.79 6.56 5.20
C TRP A 113 -12.44 8.00 4.91
N SER A 114 -13.36 8.87 5.28
CA SER A 114 -13.19 10.30 5.11
C SER A 114 -13.68 11.00 6.36
N HIS A 115 -12.94 11.98 6.84
CA HIS A 115 -13.28 12.71 8.06
C HIS A 115 -12.78 14.14 8.01
N ASP A 116 -13.36 15.01 8.83
CA ASP A 116 -12.83 16.36 9.03
C ASP A 116 -11.47 16.35 9.76
N MET A 117 -10.74 17.45 9.74
CA MET A 117 -9.43 17.52 10.43
C MET A 117 -9.51 17.36 11.95
N ASN A 118 -10.70 17.48 12.55
CA ASN A 118 -10.93 17.31 13.99
C ASN A 118 -11.26 15.87 14.39
N ASN A 119 -11.41 14.97 13.40
CA ASN A 119 -11.70 13.55 13.58
C ASN A 119 -13.10 13.27 14.15
N GLU A 120 -14.08 14.15 13.88
CA GLU A 120 -15.45 14.06 14.41
C GLU A 120 -16.46 13.60 13.35
N ASN A 121 -16.48 14.25 12.17
CA ASN A 121 -17.49 13.99 11.13
C ASN A 121 -16.99 12.98 10.08
N TRP A 122 -17.21 11.70 10.35
CA TRP A 122 -16.79 10.59 9.48
C TRP A 122 -17.83 10.23 8.43
N ALA A 123 -17.35 9.75 7.28
CA ALA A 123 -18.13 9.19 6.20
C ALA A 123 -17.35 8.09 5.48
N CYS A 124 -18.07 7.20 4.80
CA CYS A 124 -17.48 6.25 3.87
C CYS A 124 -17.40 6.91 2.49
N PHE A 125 -16.36 6.58 1.74
CA PHE A 125 -16.25 7.03 0.35
C PHE A 125 -15.61 5.96 -0.53
N ASN A 126 -15.79 6.07 -1.84
CA ASN A 126 -14.96 5.40 -2.82
C ASN A 126 -14.51 6.40 -3.90
N GLY A 127 -13.45 6.04 -4.62
CA GLY A 127 -12.87 6.84 -5.68
C GLY A 127 -12.80 6.07 -7.00
N GLU A 128 -13.15 6.73 -8.09
CA GLU A 128 -12.95 6.26 -9.45
C GLU A 128 -12.18 7.30 -10.26
N LYS A 129 -11.12 6.86 -10.94
CA LYS A 129 -10.31 7.71 -11.81
C LYS A 129 -10.99 7.89 -13.15
N ALA A 130 -11.03 9.12 -13.66
CA ALA A 130 -11.64 9.43 -14.95
C ALA A 130 -10.91 8.75 -16.13
N SER A 131 -9.58 8.65 -16.05
CA SER A 131 -8.77 7.94 -17.04
C SER A 131 -8.61 6.47 -16.65
N ALA A 132 -9.04 5.56 -17.52
CA ALA A 132 -8.87 4.12 -17.30
C ALA A 132 -7.39 3.73 -17.20
N VAL A 133 -7.07 2.85 -16.26
CA VAL A 133 -5.73 2.25 -16.09
C VAL A 133 -5.85 0.74 -16.26
N ALA A 134 -5.00 0.17 -17.11
CA ALA A 134 -5.02 -1.27 -17.33
C ALA A 134 -4.73 -2.02 -16.01
N PRO A 135 -5.54 -3.03 -15.62
CA PRO A 135 -5.32 -3.77 -14.39
C PRO A 135 -3.94 -4.41 -14.35
N ARG A 136 -3.22 -4.24 -13.24
CA ARG A 136 -1.91 -4.83 -13.06
C ARG A 136 -2.04 -6.23 -12.48
N ARG A 137 -1.48 -7.22 -13.17
CA ARG A 137 -1.43 -8.60 -12.70
C ARG A 137 -0.06 -8.92 -12.10
N THR A 138 -0.08 -9.38 -10.86
CA THR A 138 1.10 -9.79 -10.10
C THR A 138 1.02 -11.30 -9.87
N PRO A 139 1.92 -12.11 -10.46
CA PRO A 139 1.92 -13.55 -10.24
C PRO A 139 2.34 -13.87 -8.80
N ILE A 140 1.55 -14.70 -8.10
CA ILE A 140 1.90 -15.22 -6.79
C ILE A 140 2.91 -16.34 -7.03
N LYS A 141 4.20 -16.02 -6.91
CA LYS A 141 5.25 -17.05 -6.99
C LYS A 141 5.22 -17.87 -5.70
N MET A 142 4.59 -19.04 -5.75
CA MET A 142 4.80 -20.10 -4.77
C MET A 142 6.28 -20.48 -4.80
N SER A 143 7.04 -20.03 -3.81
CA SER A 143 8.46 -20.36 -3.76
C SER A 143 8.62 -21.82 -3.37
N THR A 144 9.31 -22.61 -4.19
CA THR A 144 9.81 -23.96 -3.84
C THR A 144 11.04 -23.84 -2.93
N LEU A 145 10.94 -23.02 -1.89
CA LEU A 145 12.02 -22.89 -0.91
C LEU A 145 12.03 -24.06 0.04
N SER A 146 13.24 -24.38 0.51
CA SER A 146 13.47 -25.50 1.42
C SER A 146 12.64 -25.35 2.69
N GLN A 147 11.96 -26.44 3.07
CA GLN A 147 11.31 -26.59 4.37
C GLN A 147 12.32 -26.86 5.50
N GLY A 148 13.61 -26.98 5.19
CA GLY A 148 14.66 -27.12 6.18
C GLY A 148 14.83 -25.85 7.03
N PHE A 149 15.25 -26.03 8.28
CA PHE A 149 15.58 -24.91 9.17
C PHE A 149 16.68 -24.04 8.59
N TYR A 150 16.46 -22.72 8.67
CA TYR A 150 17.45 -21.72 8.34
C TYR A 150 18.69 -21.86 9.24
N LYS A 151 19.87 -21.58 8.67
CA LYS A 151 21.13 -21.56 9.42
C LYS A 151 21.86 -20.27 9.14
N ASN A 152 22.40 -19.63 10.17
CA ASN A 152 23.21 -18.45 9.98
C ASN A 152 24.52 -18.81 9.24
N ASP A 153 24.84 -18.08 8.19
CA ASP A 153 26.12 -18.22 7.49
C ASP A 153 27.21 -17.42 8.21
N HIS A 154 27.89 -18.09 9.14
CA HIS A 154 28.99 -17.49 9.90
C HIS A 154 30.17 -17.08 9.02
N LYS A 155 30.41 -17.73 7.89
CA LYS A 155 31.49 -17.36 6.97
C LYS A 155 31.17 -16.06 6.25
N LEU A 156 29.91 -15.87 5.85
CA LEU A 156 29.45 -14.61 5.26
C LEU A 156 29.54 -13.46 6.27
N ILE A 157 29.14 -13.69 7.52
CA ILE A 157 29.23 -12.70 8.61
C ILE A 157 30.68 -12.24 8.80
N GLU A 158 31.62 -13.18 8.88
CA GLU A 158 33.05 -12.88 9.02
C GLU A 158 33.56 -12.06 7.82
N LYS A 159 33.21 -12.47 6.60
CA LYS A 159 33.58 -11.75 5.38
C LYS A 159 33.07 -10.31 5.35
N ILE A 160 31.83 -10.08 5.78
CA ILE A 160 31.25 -8.73 5.89
C ILE A 160 32.02 -7.90 6.91
N ASN A 161 32.23 -8.45 8.11
CA ASN A 161 32.89 -7.74 9.21
C ASN A 161 34.37 -7.42 8.93
N ASN A 162 35.04 -8.22 8.10
CA ASN A 162 36.40 -7.92 7.66
C ASN A 162 36.48 -6.75 6.67
N SER A 163 35.40 -6.45 5.96
CA SER A 163 35.38 -5.41 4.92
C SER A 163 34.70 -4.11 5.39
N GLN A 164 33.63 -4.23 6.17
CA GLN A 164 32.82 -3.13 6.68
C GLN A 164 33.32 -2.64 8.05
N LYS A 165 33.38 -1.33 8.25
CA LYS A 165 33.92 -0.70 9.48
C LYS A 165 32.93 0.18 10.23
N SER A 166 31.82 0.62 9.63
CA SER A 166 30.84 1.49 10.28
C SER A 166 29.74 0.73 11.05
N TRP A 167 29.62 -0.57 10.82
CA TRP A 167 28.69 -1.46 11.52
C TRP A 167 29.19 -2.90 11.47
N TRP A 168 28.70 -3.76 12.37
CA TRP A 168 29.02 -5.19 12.39
C TRP A 168 27.78 -6.04 12.10
N ALA A 169 27.93 -7.01 11.21
CA ALA A 169 26.98 -8.11 11.03
C ALA A 169 27.03 -9.04 12.24
N LYS A 170 25.87 -9.55 12.66
CA LYS A 170 25.73 -10.49 13.78
C LYS A 170 24.76 -11.61 13.41
N ALA A 171 25.07 -12.83 13.85
CA ALA A 171 24.15 -13.96 13.77
C ALA A 171 23.01 -13.79 14.78
N TYR A 172 21.79 -14.13 14.36
CA TYR A 172 20.61 -14.13 15.22
C TYR A 172 20.15 -15.58 15.40
N PRO A 173 20.51 -16.25 16.51
CA PRO A 173 20.20 -17.68 16.71
C PRO A 173 18.70 -17.96 16.70
N GLN A 174 17.88 -16.99 17.11
CA GLN A 174 16.43 -17.11 17.06
C GLN A 174 15.88 -17.27 15.64
N HIS A 175 16.64 -16.92 14.60
CA HIS A 175 16.21 -17.14 13.22
C HIS A 175 16.36 -18.60 12.78
N GLU A 176 17.15 -19.40 13.49
CA GLU A 176 17.36 -20.82 13.17
C GLU A 176 16.18 -21.70 13.61
N SER A 177 15.22 -21.15 14.36
CA SER A 177 13.95 -21.83 14.65
C SER A 177 12.95 -21.75 13.50
N TYR A 178 13.23 -20.98 12.45
CA TYR A 178 12.37 -20.84 11.28
C TYR A 178 12.92 -21.64 10.10
N THR A 179 12.04 -22.10 9.20
CA THR A 179 12.45 -22.68 7.93
C THR A 179 13.01 -21.62 6.98
N VAL A 180 13.72 -22.04 5.92
CA VAL A 180 14.18 -21.12 4.87
C VAL A 180 12.98 -20.44 4.20
N GLU A 181 11.87 -21.14 4.01
CA GLU A 181 10.64 -20.55 3.49
C GLU A 181 10.04 -19.50 4.45
N GLU A 182 9.98 -19.78 5.75
CA GLU A 182 9.47 -18.83 6.74
C GLU A 182 10.37 -17.60 6.83
N MET A 183 11.69 -17.77 6.83
CA MET A 183 12.65 -16.65 6.78
C MET A 183 12.49 -15.82 5.51
N PHE A 184 12.22 -16.46 4.38
CA PHE A 184 11.94 -15.77 3.12
C PHE A 184 10.63 -14.97 3.19
N LYS A 185 9.55 -15.54 3.74
CA LYS A 185 8.29 -14.81 3.98
C LYS A 185 8.49 -13.61 4.89
N ARG A 186 9.26 -13.76 5.97
CA ARG A 186 9.62 -12.66 6.90
C ARG A 186 10.47 -11.57 6.26
N ALA A 187 11.18 -11.88 5.17
CA ALA A 187 11.94 -10.93 4.38
C ALA A 187 11.11 -10.24 3.26
N GLY A 188 9.78 -10.32 3.33
CA GLY A 188 8.86 -9.78 2.32
C GLY A 188 8.39 -10.80 1.26
N GLY A 189 8.76 -12.08 1.42
CA GLY A 189 8.31 -13.16 0.55
C GLY A 189 8.83 -13.06 -0.89
N ALA A 190 8.10 -13.68 -1.81
CA ALA A 190 8.45 -13.59 -3.22
C ALA A 190 8.22 -12.17 -3.70
N SER A 191 9.32 -11.42 -3.87
CA SER A 191 9.30 -10.14 -4.58
C SER A 191 8.52 -10.31 -5.87
N VAL A 192 7.45 -9.53 -5.99
CA VAL A 192 6.85 -9.18 -7.26
C VAL A 192 8.01 -8.72 -8.14
N SER A 193 8.17 -9.39 -9.27
CA SER A 193 9.29 -9.25 -10.21
C SER A 193 10.00 -7.89 -10.14
N ARG A 194 11.29 -7.86 -9.77
CA ARG A 194 12.16 -6.67 -9.82
C ARG A 194 12.19 -5.96 -11.19
N ASN A 195 11.67 -6.57 -12.25
CA ASN A 195 11.50 -5.92 -13.56
C ASN A 195 10.34 -4.91 -13.60
N SER A 196 9.56 -4.72 -12.53
CA SER A 196 8.50 -3.71 -12.44
C SER A 196 8.95 -2.38 -11.81
N PHE A 197 10.19 -2.25 -11.34
CA PHE A 197 10.74 -0.93 -11.07
C PHE A 197 10.94 -0.22 -12.41
N THR A 198 9.91 0.49 -12.85
CA THR A 198 10.09 1.55 -13.83
C THR A 198 11.23 2.42 -13.31
N ARG A 199 12.26 2.62 -14.15
CA ARG A 199 13.29 3.60 -13.80
C ARG A 199 12.55 4.92 -13.55
N PRO A 200 12.93 5.69 -12.52
CA PRO A 200 12.36 7.01 -12.30
C PRO A 200 12.37 7.76 -13.63
N ALA A 201 11.23 8.32 -14.02
CA ALA A 201 11.19 9.20 -15.17
C ALA A 201 12.24 10.30 -14.95
N PRO A 202 12.97 10.73 -16.00
CA PRO A 202 13.84 11.89 -15.88
C PRO A 202 13.03 13.06 -15.34
N MET A 203 13.55 13.77 -14.33
CA MET A 203 12.88 14.96 -13.80
C MET A 203 12.58 15.94 -14.94
N THR A 204 11.32 16.39 -15.05
CA THR A 204 10.95 17.46 -15.97
C THR A 204 11.59 18.77 -15.51
N GLU A 205 11.64 19.76 -16.41
CA GLU A 205 12.21 21.07 -16.07
C GLU A 205 11.39 21.78 -14.98
N GLU A 206 10.06 21.56 -14.90
CA GLU A 206 9.26 22.07 -13.79
C GLU A 206 9.65 21.45 -12.44
N GLN A 207 10.06 20.17 -12.43
CA GLN A 207 10.46 19.46 -11.21
C GLN A 207 11.86 19.86 -10.72
N LYS A 208 12.68 20.47 -11.57
CA LYS A 208 14.05 20.93 -11.23
C LYS A 208 14.10 22.36 -10.68
N ALA A 209 13.03 23.13 -10.88
CA ALA A 209 12.91 24.53 -10.43
C ALA A 209 12.47 24.59 -8.96
#